data_AF-A0A1Z9H823-F1
#
_entry.id   AF-A0A1Z9H823-F1
#
_cell.length_a   1.000
_cell.length_b   1.000
_cell.length_c   1.000
_cell.angle_alpha   90.00
_cell.angle_beta   90.00
_cell.angle_gamma   90.00
#
_symmetry.space_group_name_H-M   'P 1'
#
loop_
_entity.id
_entity.type
_entity.pdbx_description
1 polymer ?
#
loop_
_entity_poly.entity_id
_entity_poly.type
_entity_poly.pdbx_seq_one_letter_code
_entity_poly.pdbx_strand_id
1 'polypeptide(L)'
;MVIQGILGGLRVTENSIALAVVHASFAPVSLAFFTILTMLTSRKSYQRPNQMLAPESNKISRLSIFTSILIYVQLVLGAVVRHTTQYLVVHVLIAILVAMHIVLLVRRVFSDYSSFANFINLSMIMGTIIVLQMTLGIGSWYSEFQLGERLSIPLRTAITSGHQFLGVFLFMNSLIFSFEVIRYTAAGKVDGSKLKIPNSARVQSTT
;
A
#
# COMPACT_ATOMS: atom_id res chain seq x y z
N MET A 1 -7.54 12.99 -11.98
CA MET A 1 -8.64 12.70 -12.91
C MET A 1 -8.58 13.56 -14.17
N VAL A 2 -8.54 14.91 -14.10
CA VAL A 2 -8.40 15.74 -15.32
C VAL A 2 -7.08 15.47 -16.05
N ILE A 3 -5.94 15.47 -15.37
CA ILE A 3 -4.63 15.18 -15.99
C ILE A 3 -4.54 13.72 -16.47
N GLN A 4 -5.16 12.76 -15.76
CA GLN A 4 -5.22 11.35 -16.21
C GLN A 4 -6.15 11.15 -17.40
N GLY A 5 -7.27 11.88 -17.44
CA GLY A 5 -8.19 11.90 -18.58
C GLY A 5 -7.54 12.54 -19.80
N ILE A 6 -6.76 13.62 -19.60
CA ILE A 6 -5.96 14.26 -20.64
C ILE A 6 -4.84 13.32 -21.12
N LEU A 7 -4.06 12.71 -20.22
CA LEU A 7 -3.00 11.73 -20.58
C LEU A 7 -3.58 10.47 -21.23
N GLY A 8 -4.75 10.01 -20.79
CA GLY A 8 -5.47 8.88 -21.38
C GLY A 8 -6.06 9.22 -22.75
N GLY A 9 -6.53 10.45 -22.94
CA GLY A 9 -6.98 10.97 -24.24
C GLY A 9 -5.82 11.20 -25.21
N LEU A 10 -4.72 11.77 -24.74
CA LEU A 10 -3.49 11.96 -25.52
C LEU A 10 -2.84 10.64 -25.94
N ARG A 11 -3.02 9.54 -25.18
CA ARG A 11 -2.62 8.19 -25.60
C ARG A 11 -3.36 7.73 -26.86
N VAL A 12 -4.61 8.17 -27.07
CA VAL A 12 -5.38 7.80 -28.26
C VAL A 12 -4.83 8.50 -29.51
N THR A 13 -4.17 9.65 -29.34
CA THR A 13 -3.58 10.43 -30.44
C THR A 13 -2.08 10.18 -30.63
N GLU A 14 -1.34 9.83 -29.56
CA GLU A 14 0.10 9.54 -29.61
C GLU A 14 0.41 8.14 -29.05
N ASN A 15 0.84 7.22 -29.92
CA ASN A 15 1.21 5.85 -29.57
C ASN A 15 2.61 5.77 -28.91
N SER A 16 2.90 6.65 -27.95
CA SER A 16 4.18 6.67 -27.24
C SER A 16 4.16 5.75 -26.02
N ILE A 17 5.07 4.78 -26.00
CA ILE A 17 5.28 3.85 -24.88
C ILE A 17 5.57 4.62 -23.57
N ALA A 18 6.28 5.75 -23.67
CA ALA A 18 6.58 6.60 -22.50
C ALA A 18 5.31 7.18 -21.87
N LEU A 19 4.35 7.65 -22.69
CA LEU A 19 3.06 8.15 -22.20
C LEU A 19 2.24 7.05 -21.54
N ALA A 20 2.27 5.83 -22.08
CA ALA A 20 1.57 4.68 -21.50
C ALA A 20 2.11 4.31 -20.10
N VAL A 21 3.44 4.27 -19.94
CA VAL A 21 4.10 4.00 -18.65
C VAL A 21 3.82 5.13 -17.64
N VAL A 22 3.92 6.39 -18.07
CA VAL A 22 3.63 7.55 -17.21
C VAL A 22 2.18 7.54 -16.75
N HIS A 23 1.22 7.33 -17.66
CA HIS A 23 -0.19 7.25 -17.33
C HIS A 23 -0.49 6.11 -16.35
N ALA A 24 0.03 4.90 -16.62
CA ALA A 24 -0.16 3.74 -15.75
C ALA A 24 0.45 3.94 -14.35
N SER A 25 1.56 4.68 -14.25
CA SER A 25 2.21 5.02 -12.97
C SER A 25 1.46 6.11 -12.21
N PHE A 26 0.83 7.05 -12.91
CA PHE A 26 0.08 8.15 -12.30
C PHE A 26 -1.28 7.71 -11.74
N ALA A 27 -1.87 6.63 -12.29
CA ALA A 27 -3.08 5.95 -11.80
C ALA A 27 -3.05 5.67 -10.28
N PRO A 28 -2.09 4.87 -9.77
CA PRO A 28 -1.93 4.63 -8.34
C PRO A 28 -1.71 5.88 -7.49
N VAL A 29 -0.98 6.90 -8.00
CA VAL A 29 -0.70 8.13 -7.23
C VAL A 29 -1.96 8.93 -6.96
N SER A 30 -2.79 9.14 -7.99
CA SER A 30 -4.06 9.85 -7.82
C SER A 30 -4.99 9.10 -6.86
N LEU A 31 -5.00 7.77 -6.95
CA LEU A 31 -5.80 6.94 -6.07
C LEU A 31 -5.29 6.99 -4.62
N ALA A 32 -3.97 6.98 -4.41
CA ALA A 32 -3.36 7.18 -3.09
C ALA A 32 -3.75 8.52 -2.49
N PHE A 33 -3.71 9.59 -3.28
CA PHE A 33 -4.13 10.92 -2.85
C PHE A 33 -5.58 10.93 -2.38
N PHE A 34 -6.51 10.35 -3.15
CA PHE A 34 -7.91 10.23 -2.72
C PHE A 34 -8.07 9.35 -1.49
N THR A 35 -7.35 8.23 -1.42
CA THR A 35 -7.37 7.34 -0.27
C THR A 35 -6.97 8.09 1.01
N ILE A 36 -5.89 8.87 0.94
CA ILE A 36 -5.43 9.72 2.05
C ILE A 36 -6.44 10.83 2.36
N LEU A 37 -7.01 11.50 1.35
CA LEU A 37 -8.04 12.52 1.56
C LEU A 37 -9.29 11.96 2.24
N THR A 38 -9.80 10.82 1.77
CA THR A 38 -10.95 10.14 2.37
C THR A 38 -10.66 9.74 3.81
N MET A 39 -9.45 9.25 4.08
CA MET A 39 -9.01 8.95 5.44
C MET A 39 -9.01 10.18 6.34
N LEU A 40 -8.42 11.29 5.88
CA LEU A 40 -8.33 12.55 6.63
C LEU A 40 -9.71 13.17 6.89
N THR A 41 -10.61 13.11 5.92
CA THR A 41 -11.97 13.64 6.00
C THR A 41 -12.92 12.71 6.75
N SER A 42 -12.58 11.42 6.92
CA SER A 42 -13.45 10.47 7.61
C SER A 42 -13.73 10.92 9.04
N ARG A 43 -14.98 10.74 9.50
CA ARG A 43 -15.37 11.00 10.90
C ARG A 43 -14.52 10.21 11.88
N LYS A 44 -14.06 9.02 11.45
CA LYS A 44 -13.12 8.17 12.18
C LYS A 44 -11.79 8.88 12.43
N SER A 45 -11.30 9.72 11.51
CA SER A 45 -10.07 10.53 11.64
C SER A 45 -10.13 11.47 12.84
N TYR A 46 -11.26 12.15 13.00
CA TYR A 46 -11.51 13.13 14.07
C TYR A 46 -11.75 12.48 15.43
N GLN A 47 -12.18 11.23 15.47
CA GLN A 47 -12.32 10.47 16.71
C GLN A 47 -10.95 10.00 17.20
N ARG A 48 -10.66 10.27 18.48
CA ARG A 48 -9.46 9.72 19.10
C ARG A 48 -9.57 8.20 19.18
N PRO A 49 -8.52 7.45 18.83
CA PRO A 49 -8.48 6.01 19.05
C PRO A 49 -8.69 5.68 20.54
N ASN A 50 -9.54 4.69 20.83
CA ASN A 50 -9.76 4.18 22.19
C ASN A 50 -8.56 3.37 22.73
N GLN A 51 -7.67 2.94 21.85
CA GLN A 51 -6.43 2.22 22.17
C GLN A 51 -5.26 2.96 21.53
N MET A 52 -4.08 2.86 22.12
CA MET A 52 -2.92 3.69 21.77
C MET A 52 -1.68 2.81 21.63
N LEU A 53 -0.80 3.11 20.67
CA LEU A 53 0.50 2.45 20.64
C LEU A 53 1.46 3.17 21.60
N ALA A 54 2.38 2.39 22.19
CA ALA A 54 3.49 2.95 22.93
C ALA A 54 4.30 3.94 22.07
N PRO A 55 4.84 5.03 22.64
CA PRO A 55 5.59 6.06 21.89
C PRO A 55 6.78 5.52 21.07
N GLU A 56 7.32 4.37 21.48
CA GLU A 56 8.42 3.64 20.85
C GLU A 56 8.01 2.80 19.61
N SER A 57 6.74 2.84 19.20
CA SER A 57 6.20 2.11 18.04
C SER A 57 6.67 2.64 16.67
N ASN A 58 7.63 3.57 16.62
CA ASN A 58 8.11 4.14 15.35
C ASN A 58 8.65 3.08 14.37
N LYS A 59 9.03 1.89 14.86
CA LYS A 59 9.51 0.76 14.03
C LYS A 59 8.44 0.23 13.08
N ILE A 60 7.20 0.00 13.56
CA ILE A 60 6.11 -0.50 12.71
C ILE A 60 5.65 0.56 11.70
N SER A 61 5.64 1.84 12.09
CA SER A 61 5.33 2.95 11.19
C SER A 61 6.34 3.07 10.05
N ARG A 62 7.64 2.96 10.36
CA ARG A 62 8.69 2.98 9.32
C ARG A 62 8.58 1.78 8.38
N LEU A 63 8.32 0.60 8.94
CA LEU A 63 8.17 -0.62 8.16
C LEU A 63 6.96 -0.53 7.21
N SER A 64 5.82 -0.02 7.68
CA SER A 64 4.62 0.14 6.85
C SER A 64 4.79 1.15 5.73
N ILE A 65 5.36 2.33 6.02
CA ILE A 65 5.66 3.35 5.01
C ILE A 65 6.61 2.80 3.95
N PHE A 66 7.70 2.15 4.37
CA PHE A 66 8.65 1.59 3.42
C PHE A 66 8.03 0.48 2.56
N THR A 67 7.17 -0.35 3.15
CA THR A 67 6.39 -1.36 2.41
C THR A 67 5.50 -0.71 1.34
N SER A 68 4.79 0.37 1.67
CA SER A 68 3.97 1.12 0.70
C SER A 68 4.80 1.71 -0.44
N ILE A 69 5.99 2.25 -0.14
CA ILE A 69 6.91 2.77 -1.16
C ILE A 69 7.37 1.65 -2.09
N LEU A 70 7.78 0.50 -1.55
CA LEU A 70 8.20 -0.64 -2.35
C LEU A 70 7.08 -1.17 -3.24
N ILE A 71 5.85 -1.26 -2.73
CA ILE A 71 4.69 -1.67 -3.53
C ILE A 71 4.46 -0.66 -4.67
N TYR A 72 4.58 0.64 -4.43
CA TYR A 72 4.46 1.64 -5.49
C TYR A 72 5.54 1.49 -6.56
N VAL A 73 6.80 1.32 -6.17
CA VAL A 73 7.90 1.04 -7.11
C VAL A 73 7.60 -0.22 -7.92
N GLN A 74 7.05 -1.26 -7.30
CA GLN A 74 6.65 -2.50 -7.95
C GLN A 74 5.56 -2.27 -9.02
N LEU A 75 4.58 -1.39 -8.76
CA LEU A 75 3.55 -1.02 -9.73
C LEU A 75 4.13 -0.30 -10.94
N VAL A 76 5.07 0.62 -10.73
CA VAL A 76 5.77 1.33 -11.82
C VAL A 76 6.57 0.34 -12.65
N LEU A 77 7.36 -0.53 -12.02
CA LEU A 77 8.12 -1.57 -12.71
C LEU A 77 7.22 -2.54 -13.47
N GLY A 78 6.07 -2.92 -12.90
CA GLY A 78 5.09 -3.77 -13.58
C GLY A 78 4.53 -3.13 -14.84
N ALA A 79 4.27 -1.82 -14.82
CA ALA A 79 3.86 -1.07 -16.00
C ALA A 79 4.98 -1.01 -17.06
N VAL A 80 6.22 -0.80 -16.64
CA VAL A 80 7.40 -0.82 -17.53
C VAL A 80 7.54 -2.19 -18.19
N VAL A 81 7.53 -3.28 -17.42
CA VAL A 81 7.63 -4.66 -17.95
C VAL A 81 6.52 -4.93 -18.95
N ARG A 82 5.28 -4.53 -18.66
CA ARG A 82 4.15 -4.77 -19.56
C ARG A 82 4.27 -4.04 -20.90
N HIS A 83 4.81 -2.83 -20.90
CA HIS A 83 4.87 -2.00 -22.11
C HIS A 83 6.18 -2.12 -22.88
N THR A 84 7.27 -2.53 -22.22
CA THR A 84 8.61 -2.58 -22.83
C THR A 84 9.19 -3.98 -22.86
N THR A 85 8.64 -4.94 -22.11
CA THR A 85 9.22 -6.27 -21.82
C THR A 85 10.59 -6.25 -21.13
N GLN A 86 11.10 -5.06 -20.77
CA GLN A 86 12.38 -4.88 -20.10
C GLN A 86 12.23 -4.89 -18.58
N TYR A 87 13.35 -5.06 -17.87
CA TYR A 87 13.46 -5.00 -16.40
C TYR A 87 12.64 -6.05 -15.61
N LEU A 88 12.25 -7.16 -16.25
CA LEU A 88 11.53 -8.26 -15.58
C LEU A 88 12.28 -8.79 -14.35
N VAL A 89 13.60 -8.98 -14.45
CA VAL A 89 14.42 -9.46 -13.33
C VAL A 89 14.35 -8.49 -12.14
N VAL A 90 14.46 -7.18 -12.39
CA VAL A 90 14.36 -6.16 -11.35
C VAL A 90 12.96 -6.17 -10.73
N HIS A 91 11.91 -6.29 -11.53
CA HIS A 91 10.54 -6.44 -11.06
C HIS A 91 10.36 -7.68 -10.15
N VAL A 92 10.94 -8.83 -10.50
CA VAL A 92 10.87 -10.03 -9.66
C VAL A 92 11.66 -9.87 -8.36
N LEU A 93 12.84 -9.26 -8.40
CA LEU A 93 13.64 -9.01 -7.19
C LEU A 93 12.89 -8.09 -6.20
N ILE A 94 12.26 -7.02 -6.70
CA ILE A 94 11.46 -6.12 -5.86
C ILE A 94 10.17 -6.82 -5.38
N ALA A 95 9.55 -7.71 -6.18
CA ALA A 95 8.41 -8.52 -5.71
C ALA A 95 8.78 -9.38 -4.49
N ILE A 96 9.95 -10.03 -4.52
CA ILE A 96 10.45 -10.84 -3.39
C ILE A 96 10.66 -9.95 -2.17
N LEU A 97 11.25 -8.76 -2.35
CA LEU A 97 11.46 -7.81 -1.26
C LEU A 97 10.14 -7.31 -0.66
N VAL A 98 9.13 -7.02 -1.50
CA VAL A 98 7.77 -6.65 -1.08
C VAL A 98 7.13 -7.80 -0.28
N ALA A 99 7.19 -9.03 -0.78
CA ALA A 99 6.64 -10.19 -0.09
C ALA A 99 7.30 -10.41 1.28
N MET A 100 8.62 -10.28 1.36
CA MET A 100 9.35 -10.33 2.63
C MET A 100 8.86 -9.25 3.60
N HIS A 101 8.70 -8.01 3.15
CA HIS A 101 8.21 -6.91 3.99
C HIS A 101 6.80 -7.16 4.51
N ILE A 102 5.91 -7.68 3.68
CA ILE A 102 4.53 -8.03 4.07
C ILE A 102 4.55 -9.14 5.13
N VAL A 103 5.36 -10.19 4.94
CA VAL A 103 5.50 -11.28 5.93
C VAL A 103 6.04 -10.73 7.25
N LEU A 104 7.05 -9.85 7.23
CA LEU A 104 7.58 -9.22 8.44
C LEU A 104 6.52 -8.35 9.14
N LEU A 105 5.71 -7.63 8.38
CA LEU A 105 4.58 -6.84 8.89
C LEU A 105 3.55 -7.73 9.58
N VAL A 106 3.09 -8.79 8.92
CA VAL A 106 2.13 -9.75 9.49
C VAL A 106 2.70 -10.34 10.77
N ARG A 107 3.93 -10.88 10.75
CA ARG A 107 4.55 -11.46 11.95
C ARG A 107 4.64 -10.45 13.09
N ARG A 108 5.03 -9.21 12.79
CA ARG A 108 5.11 -8.12 13.77
C ARG A 108 3.75 -7.79 14.37
N VAL A 109 2.70 -7.72 13.55
CA VAL A 109 1.33 -7.45 14.00
C VAL A 109 0.83 -8.54 14.94
N PHE A 110 1.05 -9.81 14.60
CA PHE A 110 0.64 -10.93 15.45
C PHE A 110 1.46 -11.04 16.75
N SER A 111 2.74 -10.67 16.72
CA SER A 111 3.61 -10.68 17.90
C SER A 111 3.30 -9.55 18.88
N ASP A 112 3.30 -8.31 18.37
CA ASP A 112 3.37 -7.12 19.22
C ASP A 112 2.04 -6.35 19.29
N TYR A 113 1.10 -6.65 18.38
CA TYR A 113 -0.13 -5.89 18.19
C TYR A 113 -1.39 -6.77 18.06
N SER A 114 -1.35 -7.98 18.61
CA SER A 114 -2.46 -8.95 18.54
C SER A 114 -3.75 -8.47 19.23
N SER A 115 -3.65 -7.52 20.16
CA SER A 115 -4.81 -6.87 20.80
C SER A 115 -5.57 -5.91 19.88
N PHE A 116 -5.03 -5.57 18.71
CA PHE A 116 -5.62 -4.64 17.76
C PHE A 116 -6.21 -5.38 16.55
N ALA A 117 -7.48 -5.79 16.66
CA ALA A 117 -8.17 -6.56 15.61
C ALA A 117 -8.12 -5.90 14.22
N ASN A 118 -8.18 -4.56 14.15
CA ASN A 118 -8.03 -3.84 12.88
C ASN A 118 -6.69 -4.11 12.21
N PHE A 119 -5.57 -4.09 12.97
CA PHE A 119 -4.24 -4.34 12.40
C PHE A 119 -4.10 -5.78 11.92
N ILE A 120 -4.65 -6.75 12.68
CA ILE A 120 -4.69 -8.14 12.26
C ILE A 120 -5.42 -8.24 10.91
N ASN A 121 -6.65 -7.73 10.81
CA ASN A 121 -7.46 -7.82 9.60
C ASN A 121 -6.76 -7.19 8.39
N LEU A 122 -6.25 -5.96 8.53
CA LEU A 122 -5.54 -5.27 7.47
C LEU A 122 -4.28 -6.04 7.03
N SER A 123 -3.48 -6.54 7.98
CA SER A 123 -2.26 -7.30 7.67
C SER A 123 -2.54 -8.66 7.01
N MET A 124 -3.59 -9.36 7.45
CA MET A 124 -4.04 -10.62 6.84
C MET A 124 -4.54 -10.41 5.43
N ILE A 125 -5.29 -9.32 5.16
CA ILE A 125 -5.70 -8.96 3.80
C ILE A 125 -4.45 -8.74 2.92
N MET A 126 -3.41 -8.04 3.40
CA MET A 126 -2.15 -7.90 2.66
C MET A 126 -1.49 -9.26 2.39
N GLY A 127 -1.47 -10.15 3.39
CA GLY A 127 -0.95 -11.52 3.29
C GLY A 127 -1.67 -12.36 2.24
N THR A 128 -3.00 -12.31 2.21
CA THR A 128 -3.80 -13.02 1.21
C THR A 128 -3.57 -12.46 -0.18
N ILE A 129 -3.58 -11.13 -0.33
CA ILE A 129 -3.39 -10.49 -1.64
C ILE A 129 -2.00 -10.83 -2.20
N ILE A 130 -0.93 -10.79 -1.39
CA ILE A 130 0.42 -11.09 -1.92
C ILE A 130 0.53 -12.52 -2.44
N VAL A 131 -0.12 -13.49 -1.80
CA VAL A 131 -0.14 -14.89 -2.30
C VAL A 131 -0.86 -14.96 -3.64
N LEU A 132 -2.06 -14.38 -3.74
CA LEU A 132 -2.80 -14.31 -5.00
C LEU A 132 -1.99 -13.59 -6.09
N GLN A 133 -1.25 -12.56 -5.70
CA GLN A 133 -0.46 -11.74 -6.61
C GLN A 133 0.73 -12.48 -7.20
N MET A 134 1.42 -13.30 -6.40
CA MET A 134 2.48 -14.18 -6.88
C MET A 134 1.91 -15.23 -7.85
N THR A 135 0.78 -15.84 -7.51
CA THR A 135 0.11 -16.81 -8.39
C THR A 135 -0.28 -16.19 -9.72
N LEU A 136 -0.91 -15.02 -9.73
CA LEU A 136 -1.30 -14.34 -10.96
C LEU A 136 -0.09 -13.79 -11.74
N GLY A 137 0.98 -13.38 -11.07
CA GLY A 137 2.21 -12.90 -11.71
C GLY A 137 2.94 -14.03 -12.45
N ILE A 138 3.09 -15.17 -11.80
CA ILE A 138 3.62 -16.40 -12.42
C ILE A 138 2.69 -16.84 -13.55
N GLY A 139 1.37 -16.81 -13.33
CA GLY A 139 0.37 -17.13 -14.33
C GLY A 139 0.45 -16.24 -15.57
N SER A 140 0.65 -14.93 -15.39
CA SER A 140 0.83 -13.98 -16.49
C SER A 140 2.08 -14.33 -17.31
N TRP A 141 3.22 -14.53 -16.67
CA TRP A 141 4.46 -14.95 -17.34
C TRP A 141 4.31 -16.28 -18.08
N TYR A 142 3.73 -17.29 -17.43
CA TYR A 142 3.54 -18.61 -18.05
C TYR A 142 2.56 -18.54 -19.23
N SER A 143 1.50 -17.73 -19.12
CA SER A 143 0.50 -17.53 -20.17
C SER A 143 1.07 -16.81 -21.40
N GLU A 144 2.01 -15.88 -21.19
CA GLU A 144 2.62 -15.06 -22.23
C GLU A 144 3.74 -15.82 -22.97
N PHE A 145 4.62 -16.49 -22.22
CA PHE A 145 5.86 -17.05 -22.75
C PHE A 145 5.81 -18.56 -23.05
N GLN A 146 4.97 -19.34 -22.34
CA GLN A 146 4.98 -20.81 -22.46
C GLN A 146 3.72 -21.37 -23.12
N LEU A 147 2.56 -20.82 -22.78
CA LEU A 147 1.27 -21.28 -23.29
C LEU A 147 0.80 -20.51 -24.53
N GLY A 148 1.24 -19.27 -24.73
CA GLY A 148 1.05 -18.50 -25.98
C GLY A 148 -0.36 -18.63 -26.57
N GLU A 149 -0.45 -19.18 -27.79
CA GLU A 149 -1.70 -19.39 -28.53
C GLU A 149 -2.60 -20.50 -27.97
N ARG A 150 -2.11 -21.34 -27.05
CA ARG A 150 -2.92 -22.40 -26.41
C ARG A 150 -3.95 -21.85 -25.43
N LEU A 151 -3.76 -20.61 -24.95
CA LEU A 151 -4.71 -19.90 -24.11
C LEU A 151 -5.46 -18.86 -24.93
N SER A 152 -6.77 -18.74 -24.67
CA SER A 152 -7.57 -17.70 -25.30
C SER A 152 -7.11 -16.31 -24.85
N ILE A 153 -7.12 -15.35 -25.78
CA ILE A 153 -6.85 -13.93 -25.53
C ILE A 153 -7.61 -13.36 -24.32
N PRO A 154 -8.93 -13.62 -24.12
CA PRO A 154 -9.64 -13.11 -22.94
C PRO A 154 -9.08 -13.64 -21.62
N LEU A 155 -8.65 -14.90 -21.57
CA LEU A 155 -8.11 -15.50 -20.34
C LEU A 155 -6.73 -14.91 -19.98
N ARG A 156 -5.85 -14.73 -20.96
CA ARG A 156 -4.55 -14.05 -20.77
C ARG A 156 -4.72 -12.62 -20.26
N THR A 157 -5.69 -11.91 -20.85
CA THR A 157 -6.04 -10.55 -20.46
C THR A 157 -6.61 -10.51 -19.04
N ALA A 158 -7.45 -11.47 -18.67
CA ALA A 158 -8.03 -11.57 -17.32
C ALA A 158 -6.98 -11.83 -16.24
N ILE A 159 -6.03 -12.75 -16.48
CA ILE A 159 -4.93 -13.04 -15.54
C ILE A 159 -4.09 -11.79 -15.30
N THR A 160 -3.66 -11.13 -16.39
CA THR A 160 -2.80 -9.94 -16.32
C THR A 160 -3.52 -8.74 -15.69
N SER A 161 -4.80 -8.55 -16.03
CA SER A 161 -5.62 -7.46 -15.45
C SER A 161 -5.92 -7.72 -13.98
N GLY A 162 -6.17 -8.98 -13.60
CA GLY A 162 -6.33 -9.41 -12.21
C GLY A 162 -5.08 -9.16 -11.39
N HIS A 163 -3.90 -9.51 -11.93
CA HIS A 163 -2.61 -9.17 -11.32
C HIS A 163 -2.50 -7.64 -11.13
N GLN A 164 -2.72 -6.83 -12.16
CA GLN A 164 -2.63 -5.38 -12.03
C GLN A 164 -3.59 -4.82 -10.97
N PHE A 165 -4.85 -5.30 -10.95
CA PHE A 165 -5.87 -4.87 -10.01
C PHE A 165 -5.50 -5.18 -8.56
N LEU A 166 -5.09 -6.43 -8.28
CA LEU A 166 -4.67 -6.84 -6.94
C LEU A 166 -3.43 -6.07 -6.46
N GLY A 167 -2.51 -5.72 -7.36
CA GLY A 167 -1.37 -4.87 -7.03
C GLY A 167 -1.79 -3.48 -6.52
N VAL A 168 -2.75 -2.84 -7.20
CA VAL A 168 -3.30 -1.55 -6.77
C VAL A 168 -4.07 -1.69 -5.45
N PHE A 169 -4.84 -2.76 -5.30
CA PHE A 169 -5.59 -3.02 -4.07
C PHE A 169 -4.66 -3.26 -2.87
N LEU A 170 -3.56 -4.00 -3.06
CA LEU A 170 -2.50 -4.18 -2.07
C LEU A 170 -1.89 -2.84 -1.65
N PHE A 171 -1.61 -1.97 -2.62
CA PHE A 171 -1.08 -0.64 -2.36
C PHE A 171 -2.04 0.19 -1.50
N MET A 172 -3.32 0.24 -1.86
CA MET A 172 -4.34 0.95 -1.06
C MET A 172 -4.41 0.40 0.37
N ASN A 173 -4.46 -0.91 0.52
CA ASN A 173 -4.51 -1.55 1.83
C ASN A 173 -3.27 -1.22 2.68
N SER A 174 -2.09 -1.15 2.06
CA SER A 174 -0.86 -0.73 2.73
C SER A 174 -0.88 0.73 3.21
N LEU A 175 -1.52 1.62 2.45
CA LEU A 175 -1.69 3.03 2.84
C LEU A 175 -2.66 3.16 4.00
N ILE A 176 -3.78 2.40 3.99
CA ILE A 176 -4.72 2.34 5.11
C ILE A 176 -4.02 1.87 6.37
N PHE A 177 -3.25 0.80 6.27
CA PHE A 177 -2.49 0.28 7.40
C PHE A 177 -1.48 1.31 7.93
N SER A 178 -0.71 1.94 7.03
CA SER A 178 0.27 2.97 7.41
C SER A 178 -0.36 4.16 8.11
N PHE A 179 -1.49 4.65 7.59
CA PHE A 179 -2.24 5.75 8.19
C PHE A 179 -2.74 5.41 9.59
N GLU A 180 -3.34 4.22 9.77
CA GLU A 180 -3.87 3.80 11.07
C GLU A 180 -2.75 3.64 12.11
N VAL A 181 -1.61 3.06 11.73
CA VAL A 181 -0.43 2.94 12.60
C VAL A 181 0.09 4.32 13.02
N ILE A 182 0.20 5.27 12.09
CA ILE A 182 0.64 6.64 12.40
C ILE A 182 -0.36 7.32 13.35
N ARG A 183 -1.66 7.18 13.12
CA ARG A 183 -2.70 7.77 13.97
C ARG A 183 -2.65 7.28 15.40
N TYR A 184 -2.58 5.96 15.59
CA TYR A 184 -2.53 5.39 16.94
C TYR A 184 -1.20 5.69 17.64
N THR A 185 -0.09 5.82 16.90
CA THR A 185 1.21 6.26 17.44
C THR A 185 1.17 7.74 17.86
N ALA A 186 0.56 8.61 17.06
CA ALA A 186 0.41 10.03 17.36
C ALA A 186 -0.48 10.26 18.60
N ALA A 187 -1.58 9.50 18.72
CA ALA A 187 -2.40 9.52 19.93
C ALA A 187 -1.56 9.16 21.16
N GLY A 188 -0.75 8.09 21.09
CA GLY A 188 0.16 7.65 22.15
C GLY A 188 1.11 8.73 22.68
N LYS A 189 1.72 9.48 21.75
CA LYS A 189 2.65 10.59 22.08
C LYS A 189 1.95 11.74 22.81
N VAL A 190 0.75 12.11 22.38
CA VAL A 190 -0.02 13.21 23.00
C VAL A 190 -0.38 12.89 24.45
N ASP A 191 -0.81 11.67 24.75
CA ASP A 191 -1.15 11.29 26.13
C ASP A 191 0.07 11.16 27.04
N GLY A 192 1.15 10.55 26.54
CA GLY A 192 2.42 10.50 27.26
C GLY A 192 3.00 11.88 27.59
N SER A 193 2.76 12.89 26.74
CA SER A 193 3.12 14.28 27.03
C SER A 193 2.27 14.92 28.13
N LYS A 194 0.96 14.61 28.19
CA LYS A 194 0.06 15.10 29.25
C LYS A 194 0.43 14.53 30.62
N LEU A 195 0.84 13.26 30.67
CA LEU A 195 1.29 12.61 31.91
C LEU A 195 2.59 13.22 32.45
N LYS A 196 3.44 13.79 31.58
CA LYS A 196 4.71 14.43 31.95
C LYS A 196 4.56 15.87 32.45
N ILE A 197 3.42 16.53 32.25
CA ILE A 197 3.16 17.84 32.87
C ILE A 197 2.79 17.57 34.33
N PRO A 198 3.65 17.90 35.31
CA PRO A 198 3.39 17.54 36.69
C PRO A 198 2.16 18.27 37.21
N ASN A 199 1.31 17.53 37.93
CA ASN A 199 0.11 18.03 38.61
C ASN A 199 0.43 19.06 39.73
N SER A 200 1.69 19.48 39.87
CA SER A 200 2.19 20.44 40.85
C SER A 200 1.73 21.88 40.59
N ALA A 201 1.20 22.20 39.41
CA ALA A 201 0.68 23.53 39.10
C ALA A 201 -0.76 23.78 39.62
N ARG A 202 -1.45 22.77 40.18
CA ARG A 202 -2.83 22.90 40.66
C ARG A 202 -2.97 23.24 42.15
N VAL A 203 -1.86 23.27 42.91
CA VAL A 203 -1.91 23.39 44.39
C VAL A 203 -1.47 24.78 44.89
N GLN A 204 -1.08 25.72 44.03
CA GLN A 204 -0.59 27.05 44.45
C GLN A 204 -1.58 28.22 44.32
N SER A 205 -2.88 27.99 44.10
CA SER A 205 -3.87 29.09 44.00
C SER A 205 -4.99 29.04 45.05
N THR A 206 -4.71 28.46 46.21
CA THR A 206 -5.62 28.49 47.37
C THR A 206 -4.83 28.80 48.65
N THR A 207 -4.30 30.03 48.73
CA THR A 207 -3.97 30.70 50.00
C THR A 207 -4.18 32.18 49.81
#